data_AF-A0A1G2VQI2-F1
#
_entry.id   AF-A0A1G2VQI2-F1
#
_cell.length_a   1.000
_cell.length_b   1.000
_cell.length_c   1.000
_cell.angle_alpha   90.00
_cell.angle_beta   90.00
_cell.angle_gamma   90.00
#
_symmetry.space_group_name_H-M   'P 1'
#
loop_
_entity.id
_entity.type
_entity.pdbx_description
1 polymer ?
#
loop_
_entity_poly.entity_id
_entity_poly.type
_entity_poly.pdbx_seq_one_letter_code
_entity_poly.pdbx_strand_id
1 'polypeptide(L)'
;MLLVNWKKELNIFAILFLGMIMTVYAFINFGAFFHNIRYRYLGSAPTSERILEFGRTTGAISSIPEIQHNELTAASLSAGNEADTVVSGTPSTDIKKQSVAPSSGSNYRLVIEKISVNAPIVFTESENTDAVLASLEKGVGLYPGSDLPGSRGRGVILGHS
;
A
#
# COMPACT_ATOMS: atom_id res chain seq x y z
N MET A 1 54.48 26.59 -45.12
CA MET A 1 54.09 26.58 -43.70
C MET A 1 52.61 26.96 -43.64
N LEU A 2 51.72 25.98 -43.64
CA LEU A 2 50.27 26.22 -43.63
C LEU A 2 49.86 26.62 -42.21
N LEU A 3 49.44 27.87 -42.01
CA LEU A 3 48.85 28.30 -40.76
C LEU A 3 47.48 27.62 -40.60
N VAL A 4 47.47 26.53 -39.84
CA VAL A 4 46.25 25.85 -39.42
C VAL A 4 45.45 26.80 -38.52
N ASN A 5 44.18 27.00 -38.85
CA ASN A 5 43.30 27.93 -38.16
C ASN A 5 42.67 27.24 -36.94
N TRP A 6 43.51 27.04 -35.93
CA TRP A 6 43.30 26.15 -34.78
C TRP A 6 41.96 26.33 -34.05
N LYS A 7 41.40 27.55 -34.05
CA LYS A 7 40.09 27.84 -33.45
C LYS A 7 38.93 27.13 -34.14
N LYS A 8 38.97 26.98 -35.47
CA LYS A 8 37.89 26.34 -36.23
C LYS A 8 37.89 24.83 -35.99
N GLU A 9 39.07 24.22 -36.01
CA GLU A 9 39.24 22.79 -35.76
C GLU A 9 38.84 22.40 -34.34
N LEU A 10 39.15 23.23 -33.35
CA LEU A 10 38.73 23.00 -31.96
C LEU A 10 37.20 23.02 -31.81
N ASN A 11 36.51 23.98 -32.44
CA ASN A 11 35.05 24.06 -32.36
C ASN A 11 34.38 22.83 -33.02
N ILE A 12 34.90 22.39 -34.16
CA ILE A 12 34.42 21.19 -34.86
C ILE A 12 34.63 19.95 -34.00
N PHE A 13 35.81 19.80 -33.40
CA PHE A 13 36.10 18.71 -32.48
C PHE A 13 35.15 18.71 -31.27
N ALA A 14 34.92 19.87 -30.66
CA ALA A 14 34.03 20.00 -29.50
C ALA A 14 32.58 19.60 -29.83
N ILE A 15 32.08 19.98 -31.00
CA ILE A 15 30.73 19.61 -31.45
C ILE A 15 30.62 18.10 -31.66
N LEU A 16 31.61 17.48 -32.31
CA LEU A 16 31.63 16.03 -32.54
C LEU A 16 31.72 15.25 -31.22
N PHE A 17 32.57 15.70 -30.30
CA PHE A 17 32.73 15.09 -28.99
C PHE A 17 31.46 15.19 -28.15
N LEU A 18 30.81 16.35 -28.11
CA LEU A 18 29.54 16.55 -27.41
C LEU A 18 28.43 15.68 -28.01
N GLY A 19 28.37 15.61 -29.35
CA GLY A 19 27.43 14.75 -30.08
C GLY A 19 27.60 13.28 -29.70
N MET A 20 28.84 12.78 -29.69
CA MET A 20 29.15 11.40 -29.29
C MET A 20 28.74 11.11 -27.85
N ILE A 21 29.04 12.00 -26.90
CA ILE A 21 28.63 11.86 -25.50
C ILE A 21 27.11 11.81 -25.38
N MET A 22 26.39 12.70 -26.07
CA MET A 22 24.94 12.72 -26.06
C MET A 22 24.34 11.42 -26.62
N THR A 23 24.93 10.87 -27.69
CA THR A 23 24.50 9.57 -28.24
C THR A 23 24.71 8.43 -27.24
N VAL A 24 25.88 8.36 -26.59
CA VAL A 24 26.17 7.32 -25.59
C VAL A 24 25.25 7.48 -24.36
N TYR A 25 25.06 8.71 -23.89
CA TYR A 25 24.15 8.99 -22.78
C TYR A 25 22.71 8.58 -23.10
N ALA A 26 22.23 8.93 -24.30
CA ALA A 26 20.91 8.52 -24.76
C ALA A 26 20.78 7.00 -24.86
N PHE A 27 21.82 6.29 -25.32
CA PHE A 27 21.81 4.83 -25.44
C PHE A 27 21.76 4.13 -24.07
N ILE A 28 22.55 4.59 -23.10
CA ILE A 28 22.57 4.03 -21.74
C ILE A 28 21.24 4.32 -21.02
N ASN A 29 20.67 5.51 -21.20
CA ASN A 29 19.43 5.92 -20.55
C ASN A 29 18.16 5.58 -21.34
N PHE A 30 18.30 4.96 -22.52
CA PHE A 30 17.20 4.70 -23.45
C PHE A 30 16.09 3.86 -22.82
N GLY A 31 16.46 2.86 -22.00
CA GLY A 31 15.51 1.97 -21.34
C GLY A 31 14.53 2.72 -20.44
N ALA A 32 15.01 3.66 -19.61
CA ALA A 32 14.18 4.45 -18.72
C ALA A 32 13.33 5.51 -19.47
N PHE A 33 13.89 6.07 -20.55
CA PHE A 33 13.20 7.05 -21.39
C PHE A 33 12.02 6.42 -22.16
N PHE A 34 12.21 5.23 -22.74
CA PHE A 34 11.15 4.50 -23.45
C PHE A 34 10.05 4.00 -22.52
N HIS A 35 10.39 3.67 -21.28
CA HIS A 35 9.40 3.37 -20.25
C HIS A 35 8.44 4.56 -20.13
N ASN A 36 8.94 5.75 -19.78
CA ASN A 36 8.12 6.95 -19.59
C ASN A 36 7.31 7.38 -20.83
N ILE A 37 7.90 7.31 -22.03
CA ILE A 37 7.19 7.66 -23.27
C ILE A 37 6.06 6.67 -23.55
N ARG A 38 6.30 5.37 -23.39
CA ARG A 38 5.28 4.34 -23.63
C ARG A 38 4.11 4.48 -22.64
N TYR A 39 4.37 4.78 -21.37
CA TYR A 39 3.29 5.05 -20.40
C TYR A 39 2.44 6.25 -20.79
N ARG A 40 3.08 7.33 -21.23
CA ARG A 40 2.39 8.59 -21.52
C ARG A 40 1.61 8.59 -22.84
N TYR A 41 2.10 7.88 -23.86
CA TYR A 41 1.52 7.94 -25.21
C TYR A 41 0.78 6.68 -25.65
N LEU A 42 1.10 5.50 -25.11
CA LEU A 42 0.55 4.23 -25.58
C LEU A 42 -0.44 3.56 -24.61
N GLY A 43 -0.73 4.17 -23.46
CA GLY A 43 -1.98 3.94 -22.73
C GLY A 43 -2.36 2.49 -22.42
N SER A 44 -1.39 1.58 -22.32
CA SER A 44 -1.66 0.17 -22.00
C SER A 44 -0.54 -0.34 -21.11
N ALA A 45 -0.78 -0.30 -19.80
CA ALA A 45 -0.11 -1.24 -18.90
C ALA A 45 -0.32 -2.65 -19.47
N PRO A 46 0.67 -3.57 -19.37
CA PRO A 46 0.40 -4.98 -19.65
C PRO A 46 -0.77 -5.38 -18.77
N THR A 47 -1.87 -5.68 -19.44
CA THR A 47 -3.16 -6.03 -18.88
C THR A 47 -2.94 -7.00 -17.73
N SER A 48 -3.51 -6.62 -16.59
CA SER A 48 -3.74 -7.41 -15.40
C SER A 48 -4.63 -8.63 -15.66
N GLU A 49 -4.50 -9.30 -16.81
CA GLU A 49 -5.25 -10.53 -17.14
C GLU A 49 -4.96 -11.68 -16.16
N ARG A 50 -3.94 -11.56 -15.30
CA ARG A 50 -3.74 -12.47 -14.17
C ARG A 50 -4.64 -12.21 -12.96
N ILE A 51 -5.43 -11.13 -12.92
CA ILE A 51 -6.29 -10.79 -11.78
C ILE A 51 -7.69 -11.44 -11.91
N LEU A 52 -8.14 -11.80 -13.12
CA LEU A 52 -9.43 -12.46 -13.32
C LEU A 52 -9.40 -13.99 -13.09
N GLU A 53 -8.22 -14.61 -13.08
CA GLU A 53 -8.08 -16.05 -12.83
C GLU A 53 -7.98 -16.39 -11.32
N PHE A 54 -7.53 -15.44 -10.48
CA PHE A 54 -7.50 -15.61 -9.02
C PHE A 54 -8.91 -15.64 -8.38
N GLY A 55 -9.91 -15.07 -9.07
CA GLY A 55 -11.30 -15.10 -8.63
C GLY A 55 -12.04 -16.42 -8.90
N ARG A 56 -11.53 -17.28 -9.79
CA ARG A 56 -12.19 -18.54 -10.17
C ARG A 56 -11.66 -19.78 -9.45
N THR A 57 -10.43 -19.77 -8.95
CA THR A 57 -9.90 -20.84 -8.10
C THR A 57 -10.39 -20.76 -6.65
N THR A 58 -11.12 -19.70 -6.27
CA THR A 58 -11.81 -19.57 -4.98
C THR A 58 -13.31 -19.94 -5.07
N GLY A 59 -13.71 -20.65 -6.14
CA GLY A 59 -15.10 -21.03 -6.43
C GLY A 59 -15.47 -22.48 -6.10
N ALA A 60 -14.64 -23.22 -5.35
CA ALA A 60 -14.92 -24.60 -4.97
C ALA A 60 -14.41 -24.91 -3.56
N ILE A 61 -14.89 -24.17 -2.54
CA ILE A 61 -14.94 -24.71 -1.18
C ILE A 61 -16.37 -25.17 -0.97
N SER A 62 -16.54 -26.46 -1.25
CA SER A 62 -17.66 -27.30 -0.84
C SER A 62 -18.00 -27.07 0.63
N SER A 63 -19.28 -26.74 0.89
CA SER A 63 -20.07 -27.18 2.04
C SER A 63 -19.28 -27.55 3.32
N ILE A 64 -19.16 -26.59 4.25
CA ILE A 64 -18.87 -26.85 5.66
C ILE A 64 -20.13 -26.45 6.45
N PRO A 65 -20.60 -27.29 7.39
CA PRO A 65 -21.98 -27.27 7.87
C PRO A 65 -22.30 -26.06 8.73
N GLU A 66 -23.54 -25.63 8.59
CA GLU A 66 -24.28 -24.68 9.41
C GLU A 66 -24.10 -24.99 10.90
N ILE A 67 -23.34 -24.15 11.59
CA ILE A 67 -23.25 -24.19 13.06
C ILE A 67 -24.56 -23.63 13.61
N GLN A 68 -25.36 -24.53 14.19
CA GLN A 68 -26.60 -24.24 14.90
C GLN A 68 -26.39 -23.14 15.95
N HIS A 69 -27.17 -22.08 15.83
CA HIS A 69 -27.36 -21.11 16.91
C HIS A 69 -28.10 -21.80 18.06
N ASN A 70 -27.42 -21.96 19.19
CA ASN A 70 -28.06 -22.34 20.45
C ASN A 70 -29.03 -21.23 20.88
N GLU A 71 -30.33 -21.56 20.84
CA GLU A 71 -31.38 -20.88 21.58
C GLU A 71 -31.05 -20.95 23.09
N LEU A 72 -30.77 -19.82 23.71
CA LEU A 72 -30.95 -19.66 25.14
C LEU A 72 -32.35 -19.11 25.39
N THR A 73 -33.21 -20.07 25.71
CA THR A 73 -34.58 -19.99 26.18
C THR A 73 -34.71 -18.96 27.32
N ALA A 74 -35.19 -17.77 27.02
CA ALA A 74 -35.70 -16.84 28.04
C ALA A 74 -37.23 -17.01 28.14
N ALA A 75 -37.64 -18.02 28.91
CA ALA A 75 -39.03 -18.16 29.35
C ALA A 75 -39.07 -18.48 30.84
N SER A 76 -39.99 -17.79 31.52
CA SER A 76 -40.40 -17.90 32.93
C SER A 76 -39.47 -17.27 33.98
N LEU A 77 -39.84 -16.09 34.48
CA LEU A 77 -40.76 -16.00 35.63
C LEU A 77 -41.22 -14.55 35.86
N SER A 78 -42.54 -14.43 35.97
CA SER A 78 -43.32 -13.28 36.41
C SER A 78 -43.23 -13.13 37.93
N ALA A 79 -43.06 -11.89 38.43
CA ALA A 79 -43.84 -11.34 39.55
C ALA A 79 -43.42 -9.88 39.88
N GLY A 80 -44.37 -8.95 39.66
CA GLY A 80 -44.70 -7.76 40.47
C GLY A 80 -43.61 -6.80 40.96
N ASN A 81 -43.63 -5.55 40.47
CA ASN A 81 -44.23 -4.43 41.22
C ASN A 81 -44.20 -3.13 40.42
N GLU A 82 -45.33 -2.43 40.47
CA GLU A 82 -45.57 -1.09 39.94
C GLU A 82 -44.74 -0.04 40.68
N ALA A 83 -44.20 0.95 39.95
CA ALA A 83 -44.48 2.37 40.18
C ALA A 83 -43.43 3.27 39.47
N ASP A 84 -43.96 4.12 38.59
CA ASP A 84 -43.67 5.56 38.50
C ASP A 84 -42.55 6.11 37.59
N THR A 85 -43.00 7.12 36.83
CA THR A 85 -42.29 8.32 36.35
C THR A 85 -41.54 8.35 34.99
N VAL A 86 -42.30 8.77 33.97
CA VAL A 86 -42.08 9.96 33.07
C VAL A 86 -40.75 10.12 32.30
N VAL A 87 -40.87 9.92 30.97
CA VAL A 87 -40.43 10.79 29.84
C VAL A 87 -39.16 11.64 30.00
N SER A 88 -38.15 11.43 29.15
CA SER A 88 -37.86 12.29 27.98
C SER A 88 -36.56 11.87 27.28
N GLY A 89 -36.59 11.84 25.96
CA GLY A 89 -35.50 11.32 25.12
C GLY A 89 -34.32 12.27 24.95
N THR A 90 -33.15 11.67 24.74
CA THR A 90 -32.03 12.20 23.94
C THR A 90 -31.15 11.02 23.52
N PRO A 91 -30.94 10.76 22.21
CA PRO A 91 -29.96 9.80 21.76
C PRO A 91 -28.59 10.49 21.66
N SER A 92 -27.85 10.54 22.75
CA SER A 92 -26.41 10.87 22.71
C SER A 92 -25.63 9.60 22.42
N THR A 93 -25.47 9.30 21.14
CA THR A 93 -24.54 8.27 20.67
C THR A 93 -23.12 8.86 20.68
N ASP A 94 -22.52 8.98 21.86
CA ASP A 94 -21.08 9.17 22.01
C ASP A 94 -20.37 7.86 21.62
N ILE A 95 -20.17 7.66 20.31
CA ILE A 95 -19.22 6.66 19.82
C ILE A 95 -17.82 7.24 20.07
N LYS A 96 -17.35 7.05 21.31
CA LYS A 96 -15.93 7.09 21.60
C LYS A 96 -15.28 6.06 20.68
N LYS A 97 -14.64 6.53 19.61
CA LYS A 97 -13.81 5.76 18.68
C LYS A 97 -12.71 5.11 19.51
N GLN A 98 -13.02 3.97 20.09
CA GLN A 98 -12.10 3.14 20.84
C GLN A 98 -11.14 2.60 19.80
N SER A 99 -10.00 3.27 19.68
CA SER A 99 -8.82 2.79 18.99
C SER A 99 -8.45 1.47 19.66
N VAL A 100 -8.95 0.37 19.11
CA VAL A 100 -8.52 -0.96 19.49
C VAL A 100 -7.10 -1.08 18.96
N ALA A 101 -6.14 -0.72 19.80
CA ALA A 101 -4.75 -1.08 19.57
C ALA A 101 -4.71 -2.59 19.31
N PRO A 102 -4.03 -3.06 18.24
CA PRO A 102 -3.94 -4.47 17.97
C PRO A 102 -3.34 -5.17 19.19
N SER A 103 -4.06 -6.16 19.71
CA SER A 103 -3.60 -7.05 20.77
C SER A 103 -2.20 -7.53 20.45
N SER A 104 -1.24 -7.28 21.35
CA SER A 104 0.22 -7.44 21.22
C SER A 104 0.74 -8.86 20.93
N GLY A 105 0.11 -9.64 20.05
CA GLY A 105 0.48 -11.02 19.75
C GLY A 105 0.62 -11.38 18.26
N SER A 106 0.15 -10.54 17.33
CA SER A 106 0.25 -10.82 15.90
C SER A 106 1.49 -10.15 15.29
N ASN A 107 2.51 -10.97 14.98
CA ASN A 107 3.67 -10.54 14.18
C ASN A 107 3.26 -10.39 12.71
N TYR A 108 2.78 -9.21 12.32
CA TYR A 108 2.44 -8.92 10.93
C TYR A 108 3.69 -8.90 10.04
N ARG A 109 3.61 -9.58 8.89
CA ARG A 109 4.67 -9.63 7.89
C ARG A 109 4.10 -9.38 6.50
N LEU A 110 4.87 -8.66 5.68
CA LEU A 110 4.62 -8.48 4.26
C LEU A 110 5.44 -9.51 3.49
N VAL A 111 4.75 -10.38 2.74
CA VAL A 111 5.38 -11.37 1.86
C VAL A 111 4.97 -11.08 0.42
N ILE A 112 5.94 -10.80 -0.45
CA ILE A 112 5.73 -10.61 -1.89
C ILE A 112 6.63 -11.58 -2.63
N GLU A 113 6.10 -12.78 -2.90
CA GLU A 113 6.86 -13.92 -3.44
C GLU A 113 7.57 -13.59 -4.76
N LYS A 114 6.90 -12.85 -5.65
CA LYS A 114 7.41 -12.52 -6.98
C LYS A 114 8.75 -11.76 -6.95
N ILE A 115 8.99 -11.00 -5.89
CA ILE A 115 10.22 -10.24 -5.68
C ILE A 115 11.00 -10.75 -4.46
N SER A 116 10.63 -11.93 -3.93
CA SER A 116 11.25 -12.55 -2.75
C SER A 116 11.36 -11.64 -1.52
N VAL A 117 10.39 -10.73 -1.36
CA VAL A 117 10.34 -9.84 -0.19
C VAL A 117 9.62 -10.55 0.95
N ASN A 118 10.25 -10.57 2.12
CA ASN A 118 9.66 -11.07 3.37
C ASN A 118 10.12 -10.15 4.51
N ALA A 119 9.28 -9.18 4.88
CA ALA A 119 9.63 -8.12 5.81
C ALA A 119 8.62 -7.99 6.95
N PRO A 120 9.05 -7.63 8.18
CA PRO A 120 8.13 -7.31 9.27
C PRO A 120 7.41 -5.97 9.01
N ILE A 121 6.14 -5.89 9.38
CA ILE A 121 5.36 -4.65 9.35
C ILE A 121 5.54 -3.94 10.69
N VAL A 122 6.08 -2.72 10.64
CA VAL A 122 6.29 -1.85 11.80
C VAL A 122 5.20 -0.78 11.81
N PHE A 123 4.48 -0.69 12.93
CA PHE A 123 3.44 0.32 13.10
C PHE A 123 4.06 1.63 13.55
N THR A 124 3.83 2.70 12.80
CA THR A 124 4.31 4.04 13.14
C THR A 124 3.16 4.83 13.76
N GLU A 125 3.39 5.42 14.93
CA GLU A 125 2.36 6.17 15.65
C GLU A 125 2.27 7.65 15.21
N SER A 126 3.28 8.16 14.49
CA SER A 126 3.42 9.57 14.15
C SER A 126 3.71 9.79 12.67
N GLU A 127 3.14 10.85 12.10
CA GLU A 127 3.41 11.35 10.74
C GLU A 127 4.74 12.11 10.63
N ASN A 128 5.49 12.25 11.74
CA ASN A 128 6.81 12.86 11.70
C ASN A 128 7.77 12.02 10.83
N THR A 129 8.42 12.67 9.87
CA THR A 129 9.43 12.07 8.98
C THR A 129 10.47 11.23 9.72
N ASP A 130 10.97 11.71 10.87
CA ASP A 130 12.01 11.00 11.63
C ASP A 130 11.47 9.67 12.20
N ALA A 131 10.21 9.66 12.64
CA ALA A 131 9.55 8.48 13.17
C ALA A 131 9.24 7.46 12.07
N VAL A 132 8.83 7.94 10.89
CA VAL A 132 8.62 7.09 9.71
C VAL A 132 9.95 6.50 9.23
N LEU A 133 11.02 7.29 9.19
CA LEU A 133 12.32 6.79 8.77
C LEU A 133 12.85 5.71 9.74
N ALA A 134 12.73 5.94 11.05
CA ALA A 134 13.12 4.98 12.07
C ALA A 134 12.30 3.67 12.02
N SER A 135 11.06 3.69 11.51
CA SER A 135 10.26 2.48 11.29
C SER A 135 10.66 1.74 10.02
N LEU A 136 11.02 2.48 8.96
CA LEU A 136 11.54 1.93 7.70
C LEU A 136 12.91 1.26 7.83
N GLU A 137 13.77 1.72 8.74
CA GLU A 137 15.04 1.04 9.04
C GLU A 137 14.85 -0.38 9.62
N LYS A 138 13.69 -0.64 10.23
CA LYS A 138 13.37 -1.92 10.88
C LYS A 138 12.57 -2.87 9.99
N GLY A 139 12.07 -2.40 8.85
CA GLY A 139 11.23 -3.18 7.95
C GLY A 139 10.35 -2.31 7.05
N VAL A 140 9.12 -2.75 6.81
CA VAL A 140 8.12 -1.95 6.09
C VAL A 140 7.22 -1.24 7.10
N GLY A 141 6.97 0.06 6.89
CA GLY A 141 6.18 0.88 7.80
C GLY A 141 4.71 0.94 7.38
N LEU A 142 3.77 0.71 8.29
CA LEU A 142 2.38 1.11 8.05
C LEU A 142 2.27 2.63 8.23
N TYR A 143 1.75 3.33 7.23
CA TYR A 143 1.60 4.79 7.29
C TYR A 143 0.57 5.18 8.37
N PRO A 144 0.85 6.18 9.22
CA PRO A 144 -0.07 6.62 10.26
C PRO A 144 -1.46 6.97 9.69
N GLY A 145 -2.51 6.56 10.40
CA GLY A 145 -3.89 6.77 9.95
C GLY A 145 -4.36 5.80 8.85
N SER A 146 -3.51 4.89 8.38
CA SER A 146 -3.93 3.77 7.52
C SER A 146 -4.78 2.77 8.27
N ASP A 147 -5.69 2.11 7.54
CA ASP A 147 -6.45 1.00 8.08
C ASP A 147 -5.57 -0.26 8.22
N LEU A 148 -5.89 -1.09 9.22
CA LEU A 148 -5.11 -2.29 9.53
C LEU A 148 -5.28 -3.38 8.44
N PRO A 149 -4.25 -4.21 8.21
CA PRO A 149 -4.38 -5.40 7.37
C PRO A 149 -5.54 -6.29 7.84
N GLY A 150 -6.42 -6.68 6.91
CA GLY A 150 -7.61 -7.49 7.19
C GLY A 150 -8.86 -6.69 7.56
N SER A 151 -8.76 -5.37 7.72
CA SER A 151 -9.93 -4.50 7.84
C SER A 151 -10.55 -4.19 6.47
N ARG A 152 -11.79 -3.68 6.44
CA ARG A 152 -12.49 -3.27 5.21
C ARG A 152 -11.99 -1.94 4.60
N GLY A 153 -10.98 -1.34 5.21
CA GLY A 153 -10.46 -0.04 4.84
C GLY A 153 -9.25 -0.09 3.89
N ARG A 154 -8.59 1.06 3.70
CA ARG A 154 -7.39 1.19 2.86
C ARG A 154 -6.16 1.30 3.75
N GLY A 155 -5.26 0.32 3.60
CA GLY A 155 -3.93 0.36 4.21
C GLY A 155 -2.88 0.91 3.24
N VAL A 156 -1.99 1.79 3.72
CA VAL A 156 -0.82 2.25 2.97
C VAL A 156 0.45 1.73 3.67
N ILE A 157 1.27 0.97 2.95
CA ILE A 157 2.52 0.41 3.44
C ILE A 157 3.69 1.07 2.70
N LEU A 158 4.67 1.53 3.45
CA LEU A 158 5.88 2.19 2.97
C LEU A 158 7.08 1.25 3.10
N GLY A 159 8.02 1.34 2.16
CA GLY A 159 9.28 0.61 2.18
C GLY A 159 10.43 1.49 1.68
N HIS A 160 11.63 1.24 2.19
CA HIS A 160 12.85 1.89 1.69
C HIS A 160 13.28 1.21 0.38
N SER A 161 13.63 2.00 -0.64
CA SER A 161 14.20 1.50 -1.91
C SER A 161 15.71 1.44 -1.87
#